data_AF-A0A6P8I3E0-F1
#
_entry.id   AF-A0A6P8I3E0-F1
#
_cell.length_a   1.000
_cell.length_b   1.000
_cell.length_c   1.000
_cell.angle_alpha   90.00
_cell.angle_beta   90.00
_cell.angle_gamma   90.00
#
_symmetry.space_group_name_H-M   'P 1'
#
loop_
_entity.id
_entity.type
_entity.pdbx_description
1 polymer ?
#
loop_
_entity_poly.entity_id
_entity_poly.type
_entity_poly.pdbx_seq_one_letter_code
_entity_poly.pdbx_strand_id
1 'polypeptide(L)'
;MSRVIIWIFCFLLLEFSADILEASAVPWYNEADHYWNMNQIFYGFSYDAPQRVGVEQWHAHVIGSEVTSSPPNLGIRMYESYSRINLGSHHNSCFVDVAFCSNGLSIAFWVKGNKGSKHQDLLVFGGPHRGISVVKTKDGILETNISSMKMNKTWMVSSLGKVLEPWAWHHVGITWNSSAGLSLYLNATRVVSNTSAVPLNETSPAPSWSMHVGRNKHADIAIDELVLWSHVVSNDTITKAFEYKTGITASNVGCGSRWIAHLQFCYLSFNTLTSWDTAHTSCQVHSSGLLSIVSAEEDDFIRNRMSGSTPCIHLGLTVRQEAFVWTDDSVWSFSRLGHQGNITVNDSNQCVYRNMTDSLWYTSDCQRMCGYVCKTYRAGVFSNAEFQCHANQLHKGMSGYRLSVVKVRSQVECAMECLIYGLGCLSYNYQRYDKGYSEQFDEHLCELNGSSNHVHLVDMDGYQYCERK
;
A
#
# COMPACT_ATOMS: atom_id res chain seq x y z
N MET A 1 50.61 6.81 36.43
CA MET A 1 50.23 7.12 35.03
C MET A 1 49.02 6.29 34.54
N SER A 2 47.98 6.06 35.37
CA SER A 2 46.82 5.22 34.97
C SER A 2 45.47 5.76 35.44
N ARG A 3 45.33 7.07 35.67
CA ARG A 3 44.03 7.67 36.03
C ARG A 3 43.64 8.93 35.24
N VAL A 4 44.46 9.36 34.28
CA VAL A 4 44.20 10.56 33.45
C VAL A 4 43.75 10.21 32.02
N ILE A 5 43.90 8.94 31.59
CA ILE A 5 43.52 8.51 30.23
C ILE A 5 42.03 8.11 30.13
N ILE A 6 41.36 7.87 31.26
CA ILE A 6 39.95 7.41 31.27
C ILE A 6 38.95 8.58 31.11
N TRP A 7 39.35 9.81 31.45
CA TRP A 7 38.47 10.98 31.33
C TRP A 7 38.46 11.60 29.92
N ILE A 8 39.51 11.40 29.12
CA ILE A 8 39.57 11.90 27.74
C ILE A 8 38.79 11.00 26.78
N PHE A 9 38.65 9.69 27.08
CA PHE A 9 37.82 8.78 26.28
C PHE A 9 36.32 8.90 26.54
N CYS A 10 35.90 9.47 27.68
CA CYS A 10 34.48 9.66 28.00
C CYS A 10 33.91 10.97 27.42
N PHE A 11 34.75 11.96 27.13
CA PHE A 11 34.32 13.22 26.49
C PHE A 11 34.29 13.16 24.95
N LEU A 12 35.00 12.20 24.32
CA LEU A 12 34.96 11.98 22.87
C LEU A 12 33.88 10.99 22.40
N LEU A 13 33.09 10.43 23.33
CA LEU A 13 31.93 9.58 23.03
C LEU A 13 30.58 10.31 23.25
N LEU A 14 30.59 11.60 23.59
CA LEU A 14 29.39 12.43 23.80
C LEU A 14 29.21 13.55 22.76
N GLU A 15 30.05 13.60 21.72
CA GLU A 15 29.91 14.56 20.59
C GLU A 15 29.60 13.88 19.24
N PHE A 16 29.29 12.57 19.22
CA PHE A 16 28.83 11.86 18.01
C PHE A 16 27.50 11.14 18.25
N SER A 17 26.50 11.86 18.75
CA SER A 17 25.10 11.41 18.69
C SER A 17 24.10 12.56 18.81
N ALA A 18 24.45 13.74 18.32
CA ALA A 18 23.58 14.92 18.33
C ALA A 18 22.98 15.26 16.95
N ASP A 19 23.21 14.45 15.91
CA ASP A 19 22.71 14.71 14.55
C ASP A 19 21.90 13.54 13.94
N ILE A 20 21.11 12.80 14.74
CA ILE A 20 20.02 11.94 14.20
C ILE A 20 18.74 12.08 15.04
N LEU A 21 18.44 13.32 15.42
CA LEU A 21 17.09 13.77 15.72
C LEU A 21 16.87 15.05 14.90
N GLU A 22 17.08 14.94 13.59
CA GLU A 22 16.50 15.94 12.69
C GLU A 22 14.99 15.93 12.92
N ALA A 23 14.47 17.14 13.11
CA ALA A 23 13.08 17.48 13.32
C ALA A 23 12.15 16.55 12.55
N SER A 24 11.00 16.19 13.15
CA SER A 24 9.88 15.55 12.45
C SER A 24 9.80 16.07 11.03
N ALA A 25 10.26 15.28 10.06
CA ALA A 25 10.30 15.72 8.68
C ALA A 25 8.87 16.12 8.33
N VAL A 26 8.65 17.41 8.07
CA VAL A 26 7.33 17.93 7.74
C VAL A 26 6.81 17.04 6.61
N PRO A 27 5.64 16.38 6.77
CA PRO A 27 5.15 15.46 5.75
C PRO A 27 5.11 16.19 4.41
N TRP A 28 5.51 15.52 3.32
CA TRP A 28 5.55 16.14 1.99
C TRP A 28 4.17 16.67 1.54
N TYR A 29 3.10 16.18 2.18
CA TYR A 29 1.71 16.58 1.99
C TYR A 29 1.19 17.61 3.02
N ASN A 30 2.03 18.17 3.91
CA ASN A 30 1.62 19.09 4.99
C ASN A 30 0.91 20.38 4.51
N GLU A 31 1.04 20.73 3.22
CA GLU A 31 0.36 21.88 2.62
C GLU A 31 -0.78 21.49 1.67
N ALA A 32 -1.13 20.21 1.58
CA ALA A 32 -2.22 19.72 0.76
C ALA A 32 -3.58 20.20 1.30
N ASP A 33 -4.49 20.51 0.39
CA ASP A 33 -5.88 20.76 0.72
C ASP A 33 -6.58 19.45 1.05
N HIS A 34 -6.31 18.40 0.24
CA HIS A 34 -6.83 17.06 0.47
C HIS A 34 -5.77 15.99 0.25
N TYR A 35 -5.79 14.96 1.08
CA TYR A 35 -4.87 13.84 1.04
C TYR A 35 -5.57 12.54 1.42
N TRP A 36 -5.61 11.60 0.47
CA TRP A 36 -6.08 10.23 0.70
C TRP A 36 -4.93 9.27 0.50
N ASN A 37 -4.50 8.62 1.57
CA ASN A 37 -3.44 7.61 1.51
C ASN A 37 -3.87 6.33 0.79
N MET A 38 -5.17 6.13 0.48
CA MET A 38 -5.75 4.96 -0.22
C MET A 38 -5.26 3.57 0.24
N ASN A 39 -4.73 3.46 1.46
CA ASN A 39 -4.25 2.19 1.99
C ASN A 39 -5.36 1.44 2.75
N GLN A 40 -6.50 2.10 2.98
CA GLN A 40 -7.58 1.64 3.86
C GLN A 40 -8.94 2.04 3.29
N ILE A 41 -9.96 1.20 3.56
CA ILE A 41 -11.36 1.47 3.27
C ILE A 41 -12.16 1.19 4.55
N PHE A 42 -12.88 2.18 5.05
CA PHE A 42 -13.72 2.10 6.24
C PHE A 42 -15.18 2.29 5.84
N TYR A 43 -16.03 1.28 6.03
CA TYR A 43 -17.44 1.34 5.64
C TYR A 43 -17.66 1.77 4.18
N GLY A 44 -16.75 1.39 3.28
CA GLY A 44 -16.79 1.83 1.89
C GLY A 44 -16.24 3.24 1.65
N PHE A 45 -15.51 3.84 2.59
CA PHE A 45 -14.90 5.17 2.44
C PHE A 45 -13.39 5.15 2.65
N SER A 46 -12.66 5.93 1.85
CA SER A 46 -11.31 6.39 2.16
C SER A 46 -11.41 7.80 2.72
N TYR A 47 -10.77 8.06 3.86
CA TYR A 47 -10.86 9.34 4.56
C TYR A 47 -9.75 10.28 4.13
N ASP A 48 -10.15 11.53 3.90
CA ASP A 48 -9.24 12.65 3.70
C ASP A 48 -8.57 13.01 5.03
N ALA A 49 -7.26 13.19 5.01
CA ALA A 49 -6.48 13.72 6.12
C ALA A 49 -6.02 15.15 5.78
N PRO A 50 -6.92 16.16 5.82
CA PRO A 50 -6.57 17.52 5.45
C PRO A 50 -5.56 18.08 6.44
N GLN A 51 -4.50 18.70 5.92
CA GLN A 51 -3.43 19.25 6.74
C GLN A 51 -3.61 20.75 7.01
N ARG A 52 -4.51 21.41 6.28
CA ARG A 52 -4.82 22.84 6.45
C ARG A 52 -6.05 23.05 7.35
N VAL A 53 -5.89 23.91 8.35
CA VAL A 53 -6.99 24.35 9.22
C VAL A 53 -8.03 25.12 8.39
N GLY A 54 -9.31 24.69 8.47
CA GLY A 54 -10.43 25.35 7.79
C GLY A 54 -10.81 24.78 6.42
N VAL A 55 -10.16 23.70 5.96
CA VAL A 55 -10.58 22.95 4.77
C VAL A 55 -11.66 21.92 5.16
N GLU A 56 -12.73 21.85 4.38
CA GLU A 56 -13.80 20.86 4.56
C GLU A 56 -13.29 19.46 4.20
N GLN A 57 -13.52 18.47 5.07
CA GLN A 57 -13.13 17.08 4.82
C GLN A 57 -13.98 16.46 3.71
N TRP A 58 -13.32 15.86 2.71
CA TRP A 58 -14.00 15.17 1.63
C TRP A 58 -13.87 13.65 1.78
N HIS A 59 -14.99 12.99 2.06
CA HIS A 59 -15.02 11.53 2.17
C HIS A 59 -15.06 10.88 0.77
N ALA A 60 -14.11 10.00 0.49
CA ALA A 60 -14.02 9.31 -0.79
C ALA A 60 -14.78 7.97 -0.72
N HIS A 61 -15.96 7.88 -1.32
CA HIS A 61 -16.76 6.66 -1.33
C HIS A 61 -16.25 5.66 -2.38
N VAL A 62 -15.77 4.52 -1.93
CA VAL A 62 -15.17 3.43 -2.71
C VAL A 62 -16.23 2.40 -3.08
N ILE A 63 -16.38 2.14 -4.39
CA ILE A 63 -17.43 1.26 -4.93
C ILE A 63 -16.76 0.15 -5.76
N GLY A 64 -17.11 -1.12 -5.51
CA GLY A 64 -16.66 -2.27 -6.31
C GLY A 64 -15.14 -2.44 -6.40
N SER A 65 -14.44 -2.16 -5.29
CA SER A 65 -12.97 -2.11 -5.25
C SER A 65 -12.45 -2.88 -4.04
N GLU A 66 -11.19 -3.30 -4.10
CA GLU A 66 -10.48 -3.99 -3.02
C GLU A 66 -9.20 -3.24 -2.64
N VAL A 67 -8.75 -3.37 -1.39
CA VAL A 67 -7.38 -2.99 -1.05
C VAL A 67 -6.47 -4.04 -1.65
N THR A 68 -5.51 -3.61 -2.47
CA THR A 68 -4.49 -4.46 -3.06
C THR A 68 -3.13 -4.10 -2.51
N SER A 69 -2.24 -5.08 -2.49
CA SER A 69 -0.84 -4.90 -2.13
C SER A 69 0.03 -5.22 -3.32
N SER A 70 0.88 -4.26 -3.71
CA SER A 70 1.96 -4.53 -4.64
C SER A 70 3.13 -3.55 -4.41
N PRO A 71 4.32 -4.04 -4.06
CA PRO A 71 5.50 -3.19 -3.88
C PRO A 71 5.67 -2.10 -4.96
N PRO A 72 5.88 -0.79 -4.64
CA PRO A 72 6.06 -0.15 -3.34
C PRO A 72 4.80 0.17 -2.52
N ASN A 73 3.60 0.00 -3.07
CA ASN A 73 2.38 0.62 -2.54
C ASN A 73 1.28 -0.40 -2.18
N LEU A 74 0.64 -0.17 -1.03
CA LEU A 74 -0.74 -0.60 -0.83
C LEU A 74 -1.63 0.39 -1.59
N GLY A 75 -2.79 -0.03 -2.06
CA GLY A 75 -3.67 0.90 -2.79
C GLY A 75 -5.04 0.32 -3.03
N ILE A 76 -5.95 1.12 -3.56
CA ILE A 76 -7.31 0.67 -3.90
C ILE A 76 -7.30 0.20 -5.35
N ARG A 77 -7.54 -1.09 -5.57
CA ARG A 77 -7.72 -1.69 -6.89
C ARG A 77 -9.18 -1.69 -7.29
N MET A 78 -9.42 -1.10 -8.45
CA MET A 78 -10.69 -1.07 -9.16
C MET A 78 -10.56 -2.02 -10.33
N TYR A 79 -11.28 -3.15 -10.28
CA TYR A 79 -11.27 -4.18 -11.34
C TYR A 79 -12.67 -4.54 -11.85
N GLU A 80 -13.73 -4.26 -11.08
CA GLU A 80 -15.10 -4.55 -11.46
C GLU A 80 -15.68 -3.49 -12.40
N SER A 81 -16.71 -3.85 -13.15
CA SER A 81 -17.46 -2.88 -13.97
C SER A 81 -18.04 -1.79 -13.08
N TYR A 82 -17.78 -0.53 -13.43
CA TYR A 82 -18.22 0.66 -12.67
C TYR A 82 -17.58 0.85 -11.30
N SER A 83 -16.55 0.06 -10.97
CA SER A 83 -15.71 0.32 -9.81
C SER A 83 -15.11 1.72 -9.90
N ARG A 84 -15.17 2.45 -8.80
CA ARG A 84 -14.73 3.85 -8.71
C ARG A 84 -14.57 4.29 -7.27
N ILE A 85 -13.72 5.29 -7.09
CA ILE A 85 -13.66 6.11 -5.90
C ILE A 85 -14.39 7.41 -6.22
N ASN A 86 -15.50 7.67 -5.54
CA ASN A 86 -16.32 8.86 -5.70
C ASN A 86 -15.95 9.88 -4.62
N LEU A 87 -15.38 11.02 -5.04
CA LEU A 87 -14.98 12.11 -4.15
C LEU A 87 -16.11 13.12 -3.89
N GLY A 88 -17.32 12.86 -4.41
CA GLY A 88 -18.48 13.73 -4.24
C GLY A 88 -18.67 14.72 -5.40
N SER A 89 -19.54 15.71 -5.18
CA SER A 89 -19.84 16.77 -6.15
C SER A 89 -19.56 18.13 -5.54
N HIS A 90 -18.63 18.86 -6.15
CA HIS A 90 -18.06 20.09 -5.56
C HIS A 90 -18.26 21.28 -6.48
N HIS A 91 -19.31 22.05 -6.22
CA HIS A 91 -19.64 23.25 -6.98
C HIS A 91 -18.62 24.36 -6.70
N ASN A 92 -18.28 25.14 -7.73
CA ASN A 92 -17.32 26.26 -7.62
C ASN A 92 -15.95 25.89 -7.05
N SER A 93 -15.57 24.62 -7.15
CA SER A 93 -14.26 24.12 -6.70
C SER A 93 -13.19 24.34 -7.76
N CYS A 94 -11.99 24.71 -7.31
CA CYS A 94 -10.78 24.81 -8.13
C CYS A 94 -10.51 23.50 -8.91
N PHE A 95 -10.78 22.34 -8.30
CA PHE A 95 -10.54 21.04 -8.93
C PHE A 95 -11.61 20.62 -9.95
N VAL A 96 -12.71 21.38 -10.07
CA VAL A 96 -13.78 21.15 -11.07
C VAL A 96 -13.76 22.20 -12.18
N ASP A 97 -13.44 23.46 -11.87
CA ASP A 97 -13.22 24.51 -12.87
C ASP A 97 -12.03 25.37 -12.45
N VAL A 98 -10.98 25.32 -13.26
CA VAL A 98 -9.70 25.97 -12.94
C VAL A 98 -9.77 27.50 -12.92
N ALA A 99 -10.88 28.09 -13.38
CA ALA A 99 -11.16 29.50 -13.20
C ALA A 99 -11.30 29.93 -11.72
N PHE A 100 -11.49 28.99 -10.80
CA PHE A 100 -11.52 29.23 -9.35
C PHE A 100 -10.15 29.04 -8.69
N CYS A 101 -9.11 28.61 -9.43
CA CYS A 101 -7.77 28.40 -8.91
C CYS A 101 -6.91 29.67 -8.99
N SER A 102 -6.96 30.53 -7.97
CA SER A 102 -6.20 31.79 -7.94
C SER A 102 -4.68 31.59 -8.05
N ASN A 103 -4.16 30.54 -7.41
CA ASN A 103 -2.73 30.22 -7.37
C ASN A 103 -2.35 29.03 -8.27
N GLY A 104 -3.25 28.65 -9.18
CA GLY A 104 -3.16 27.39 -9.93
C GLY A 104 -3.56 26.17 -9.10
N LEU A 105 -3.17 24.98 -9.55
CA LEU A 105 -3.44 23.72 -8.85
C LEU A 105 -2.33 22.70 -9.09
N SER A 106 -2.25 21.73 -8.19
CA SER A 106 -1.45 20.53 -8.38
C SER A 106 -2.24 19.29 -7.96
N ILE A 107 -1.99 18.17 -8.64
CA ILE A 107 -2.56 16.85 -8.33
C ILE A 107 -1.42 15.85 -8.40
N ALA A 108 -1.30 14.98 -7.41
CA ALA A 108 -0.38 13.85 -7.45
C ALA A 108 -1.08 12.57 -7.00
N PHE A 109 -0.71 11.44 -7.61
CA PHE A 109 -1.17 10.12 -7.20
C PHE A 109 -0.26 9.04 -7.77
N TRP A 110 -0.25 7.89 -7.11
CA TRP A 110 0.35 6.68 -7.63
C TRP A 110 -0.69 5.87 -8.41
N VAL A 111 -0.29 5.28 -9.53
CA VAL A 111 -1.15 4.41 -10.34
C VAL A 111 -0.40 3.16 -10.80
N LYS A 112 -1.10 2.03 -10.75
CA LYS A 112 -0.74 0.74 -11.35
C LYS A 112 -1.89 0.27 -12.21
N GLY A 113 -1.64 -0.47 -13.29
CA GLY A 113 -2.73 -1.10 -14.02
C GLY A 113 -2.25 -2.00 -15.14
N ASN A 114 -3.17 -2.79 -15.68
CA ASN A 114 -2.87 -3.75 -16.75
C ASN A 114 -2.60 -3.07 -18.11
N LYS A 115 -2.10 -3.85 -19.08
CA LYS A 115 -2.11 -3.44 -20.49
C LYS A 115 -3.55 -3.51 -21.01
N GLY A 116 -4.29 -2.42 -20.83
CA GLY A 116 -5.71 -2.35 -21.17
C GLY A 116 -5.95 -2.51 -22.68
N SER A 117 -7.06 -3.14 -23.06
CA SER A 117 -7.51 -3.21 -24.47
C SER A 117 -8.20 -1.94 -24.95
N LYS A 118 -8.46 -0.98 -24.05
CA LYS A 118 -9.18 0.28 -24.27
C LYS A 118 -8.57 1.40 -23.43
N HIS A 119 -8.99 2.63 -23.69
CA HIS A 119 -8.71 3.78 -22.82
C HIS A 119 -9.26 3.53 -21.42
N GLN A 120 -8.53 3.94 -20.40
CA GLN A 120 -8.90 3.81 -18.99
C GLN A 120 -8.88 5.20 -18.34
N ASP A 121 -10.01 5.60 -17.76
CA ASP A 121 -10.11 6.85 -17.02
C ASP A 121 -9.50 6.64 -15.64
N LEU A 122 -8.34 7.27 -15.40
CA LEU A 122 -7.66 7.20 -14.11
C LEU A 122 -8.29 8.19 -13.15
N LEU A 123 -8.51 9.42 -13.60
CA LEU A 123 -9.07 10.51 -12.81
C LEU A 123 -9.97 11.36 -13.69
N VAL A 124 -11.18 11.67 -13.22
CA VAL A 124 -12.15 12.53 -13.91
C VAL A 124 -12.86 13.42 -12.90
N PHE A 125 -12.50 14.69 -12.87
CA PHE A 125 -13.12 15.71 -12.05
C PHE A 125 -13.96 16.63 -12.92
N GLY A 126 -15.26 16.72 -12.64
CA GLY A 126 -16.20 17.50 -13.44
C GLY A 126 -16.70 16.77 -14.68
N GLY A 127 -16.59 17.41 -15.84
CA GLY A 127 -17.04 16.91 -17.14
C GLY A 127 -16.18 17.39 -18.32
N PRO A 128 -16.51 17.01 -19.56
CA PRO A 128 -15.63 17.19 -20.73
C PRO A 128 -15.22 18.64 -21.02
N HIS A 129 -16.13 19.58 -20.78
CA HIS A 129 -15.95 21.00 -21.07
C HIS A 129 -15.65 21.86 -19.83
N ARG A 130 -15.70 21.25 -18.64
CA ARG A 130 -15.44 21.88 -17.34
C ARG A 130 -14.93 20.81 -16.41
N GLY A 131 -13.62 20.71 -16.27
CA GLY A 131 -13.04 19.63 -15.50
C GLY A 131 -11.59 19.35 -15.78
N ILE A 132 -11.11 18.32 -15.10
CA ILE A 132 -9.77 17.75 -15.22
C ILE A 132 -9.96 16.27 -15.53
N SER A 133 -9.31 15.77 -16.57
CA SER A 133 -9.28 14.33 -16.86
C SER A 133 -7.86 13.84 -17.10
N VAL A 134 -7.57 12.66 -16.56
CA VAL A 134 -6.34 11.91 -16.78
C VAL A 134 -6.74 10.54 -17.28
N VAL A 135 -6.35 10.23 -18.51
CA VAL A 135 -6.72 9.01 -19.20
C VAL A 135 -5.46 8.26 -19.61
N LYS A 136 -5.44 6.96 -19.37
CA LYS A 136 -4.43 6.05 -19.92
C LYS A 136 -4.94 5.47 -21.23
N THR A 137 -4.19 5.63 -22.32
CA THR A 137 -4.52 4.99 -23.59
C THR A 137 -4.23 3.48 -23.54
N LYS A 138 -4.69 2.73 -24.56
CA LYS A 138 -4.36 1.30 -24.73
C LYS A 138 -2.84 1.03 -24.82
N ASP A 139 -2.08 2.03 -25.26
CA ASP A 139 -0.63 1.96 -25.46
C ASP A 139 0.13 2.41 -24.20
N GLY A 140 -0.56 2.71 -23.10
CA GLY A 140 0.03 3.13 -21.83
C GLY A 140 0.39 4.62 -21.76
N ILE A 141 0.10 5.39 -22.80
CA ILE A 141 0.34 6.85 -22.83
C ILE A 141 -0.67 7.53 -21.91
N LEU A 142 -0.22 8.56 -21.18
CA LEU A 142 -1.11 9.41 -20.38
C LEU A 142 -1.52 10.64 -21.17
N GLU A 143 -2.82 10.89 -21.22
CA GLU A 143 -3.44 12.09 -21.76
C GLU A 143 -4.10 12.85 -20.62
N THR A 144 -3.72 14.11 -20.44
CA THR A 144 -4.28 14.98 -19.41
C THR A 144 -4.91 16.21 -20.04
N ASN A 145 -6.18 16.45 -19.72
CA ASN A 145 -6.94 17.57 -20.24
C ASN A 145 -7.50 18.39 -19.08
N ILE A 146 -7.42 19.71 -19.20
CA ILE A 146 -8.07 20.67 -18.30
C ILE A 146 -8.93 21.59 -19.14
N SER A 147 -10.21 21.69 -18.82
CA SER A 147 -11.18 22.54 -19.51
C SER A 147 -11.86 23.49 -18.53
N SER A 148 -12.01 24.75 -18.92
CA SER A 148 -12.77 25.75 -18.17
C SER A 148 -13.73 26.49 -19.08
N MET A 149 -15.03 26.30 -18.83
CA MET A 149 -16.09 27.06 -19.50
C MET A 149 -15.98 28.55 -19.19
N LYS A 150 -15.69 28.92 -17.94
CA LYS A 150 -15.59 30.32 -17.52
C LYS A 150 -14.44 31.06 -18.21
N MET A 151 -13.34 30.36 -18.51
CA MET A 151 -12.22 30.91 -19.25
C MET A 151 -12.32 30.70 -20.77
N ASN A 152 -13.31 29.93 -21.24
CA ASN A 152 -13.44 29.47 -22.62
C ASN A 152 -12.17 28.82 -23.18
N LYS A 153 -11.52 27.95 -22.39
CA LYS A 153 -10.19 27.42 -22.69
C LYS A 153 -10.04 25.95 -22.30
N THR A 154 -9.25 25.22 -23.10
CA THR A 154 -8.78 23.87 -22.82
C THR A 154 -7.26 23.78 -22.97
N TRP A 155 -6.62 23.10 -22.02
CA TRP A 155 -5.21 22.73 -22.05
C TRP A 155 -5.12 21.21 -22.17
N MET A 156 -4.20 20.73 -23.00
CA MET A 156 -4.00 19.29 -23.23
C MET A 156 -2.51 18.98 -23.23
N VAL A 157 -2.13 17.87 -22.60
CA VAL A 157 -0.78 17.31 -22.66
C VAL A 157 -0.83 15.79 -22.81
N SER A 158 0.18 15.23 -23.48
CA SER A 158 0.39 13.79 -23.60
C SER A 158 1.81 13.45 -23.17
N SER A 159 2.04 12.30 -22.54
CA SER A 159 3.34 11.91 -21.95
C SER A 159 4.50 11.68 -22.95
N LEU A 160 4.40 12.16 -24.19
CA LEU A 160 5.43 12.19 -25.23
C LEU A 160 6.13 10.84 -25.46
N GLY A 161 5.36 9.75 -25.41
CA GLY A 161 5.87 8.40 -25.60
C GLY A 161 6.46 7.74 -24.35
N LYS A 162 6.53 8.44 -23.19
CA LYS A 162 6.71 7.76 -21.90
C LYS A 162 5.41 7.08 -21.53
N VAL A 163 5.47 5.77 -21.30
CA VAL A 163 4.30 4.94 -21.04
C VAL A 163 4.27 4.47 -19.60
N LEU A 164 3.07 4.19 -19.10
CA LEU A 164 2.87 3.43 -17.88
C LEU A 164 3.13 1.96 -18.17
N GLU A 165 4.24 1.44 -17.64
CA GLU A 165 4.54 0.02 -17.74
C GLU A 165 3.44 -0.83 -17.08
N PRO A 166 2.94 -1.89 -17.75
CA PRO A 166 1.90 -2.74 -17.21
C PRO A 166 2.31 -3.35 -15.86
N TRP A 167 1.39 -3.29 -14.90
CA TRP A 167 1.60 -3.82 -13.56
C TRP A 167 2.80 -3.24 -12.80
N ALA A 168 3.26 -2.05 -13.16
CA ALA A 168 4.22 -1.28 -12.38
C ALA A 168 3.58 0.00 -11.84
N TRP A 169 3.91 0.34 -10.59
CA TRP A 169 3.51 1.60 -9.98
C TRP A 169 4.26 2.76 -10.62
N HIS A 170 3.52 3.79 -10.99
CA HIS A 170 4.08 5.05 -11.46
C HIS A 170 3.48 6.19 -10.66
N HIS A 171 4.32 7.16 -10.32
CA HIS A 171 3.87 8.40 -9.72
C HIS A 171 3.52 9.39 -10.82
N VAL A 172 2.28 9.88 -10.82
CA VAL A 172 1.78 10.88 -11.75
C VAL A 172 1.61 12.18 -11.00
N GLY A 173 2.23 13.25 -11.52
CA GLY A 173 2.06 14.61 -11.01
C GLY A 173 1.52 15.52 -12.11
N ILE A 174 0.62 16.42 -11.76
CA ILE A 174 0.02 17.39 -12.67
C ILE A 174 0.09 18.75 -11.99
N THR A 175 0.51 19.78 -12.71
CA THR A 175 0.46 21.17 -12.23
C THR A 175 -0.14 22.07 -13.29
N TRP A 176 -0.96 23.03 -12.89
CA TRP A 176 -1.51 24.02 -13.80
C TRP A 176 -1.55 25.40 -13.17
N ASN A 177 -1.21 26.44 -13.94
CA ASN A 177 -1.62 27.81 -13.65
C ASN A 177 -1.85 28.59 -14.95
N SER A 178 -2.45 29.78 -14.85
CA SER A 178 -2.82 30.60 -16.00
C SER A 178 -1.63 31.12 -16.82
N SER A 179 -0.43 31.23 -16.22
CA SER A 179 0.78 31.75 -16.87
C SER A 179 1.68 30.66 -17.45
N ALA A 180 1.86 29.55 -16.73
CA ALA A 180 2.73 28.44 -17.07
C ALA A 180 2.00 27.30 -17.81
N GLY A 181 0.66 27.33 -17.83
CA GLY A 181 -0.18 26.30 -18.43
C GLY A 181 -0.09 24.96 -17.70
N LEU A 182 -0.38 23.88 -18.43
CA LEU A 182 -0.48 22.52 -17.91
C LEU A 182 0.85 21.79 -18.02
N SER A 183 1.32 21.17 -16.94
CA SER A 183 2.50 20.29 -16.94
C SER A 183 2.16 18.92 -16.38
N LEU A 184 2.79 17.89 -16.95
CA LEU A 184 2.69 16.50 -16.52
C LEU A 184 4.06 16.00 -16.06
N TYR A 185 4.06 15.22 -14.98
CA TYR A 185 5.22 14.57 -14.40
C TYR A 185 4.96 13.08 -14.32
N LEU A 186 6.01 12.30 -14.58
CA LEU A 186 6.01 10.87 -14.41
C LEU A 186 7.26 10.47 -13.63
N ASN A 187 7.08 9.79 -12.49
CA ASN A 187 8.17 9.33 -11.60
C ASN A 187 9.15 10.47 -11.27
N ALA A 188 8.63 11.53 -10.66
CA ALA A 188 9.31 12.80 -10.31
C ALA A 188 9.86 13.63 -11.49
N THR A 189 9.87 13.10 -12.71
CA THR A 189 10.41 13.81 -13.88
C THR A 189 9.30 14.56 -14.60
N ARG A 190 9.47 15.87 -14.83
CA ARG A 190 8.57 16.64 -15.70
C ARG A 190 8.71 16.13 -17.14
N VAL A 191 7.64 15.56 -17.70
CA VAL A 191 7.66 14.93 -19.03
C VAL A 191 7.24 15.88 -20.14
N VAL A 192 6.30 16.78 -19.87
CA VAL A 192 5.81 17.77 -20.84
C VAL A 192 5.17 18.95 -20.14
N SER A 193 5.21 20.11 -20.79
CA SER A 193 4.45 21.30 -20.43
C SER A 193 3.81 21.90 -21.67
N ASN A 194 2.57 22.38 -21.56
CA ASN A 194 1.86 23.12 -22.59
C ASN A 194 1.29 24.41 -22.03
N THR A 195 1.87 25.53 -22.45
CA THR A 195 1.43 26.89 -22.11
C THR A 195 0.24 27.36 -22.94
N SER A 196 0.00 26.71 -24.09
CA SER A 196 -0.98 27.13 -25.09
C SER A 196 -2.35 26.52 -24.81
N ALA A 197 -3.32 27.38 -24.51
CA ALA A 197 -4.73 27.00 -24.41
C ALA A 197 -5.42 27.11 -25.78
N VAL A 198 -6.33 26.19 -26.08
CA VAL A 198 -7.19 26.23 -27.27
C VAL A 198 -8.61 26.65 -26.83
N PRO A 199 -9.37 27.41 -27.64
CA PRO A 199 -10.78 27.70 -27.36
C PRO A 199 -11.61 26.41 -27.22
N LEU A 200 -12.63 26.42 -26.34
CA LEU A 200 -13.56 25.29 -26.25
C LEU A 200 -14.41 25.20 -27.52
N ASN A 201 -14.58 23.97 -28.04
CA ASN A 201 -15.43 23.70 -29.20
C ASN A 201 -16.79 23.17 -28.70
N GLU A 202 -17.89 23.91 -28.90
CA GLU A 202 -19.21 23.61 -28.33
C GLU A 202 -20.12 22.79 -29.25
N THR A 203 -20.62 21.66 -28.72
CA THR A 203 -22.05 21.28 -28.73
C THR A 203 -22.34 20.59 -27.38
N SER A 204 -23.30 21.11 -26.63
CA SER A 204 -23.40 20.96 -25.16
C SER A 204 -23.97 19.62 -24.65
N PRO A 205 -23.24 18.87 -23.81
CA PRO A 205 -23.83 18.02 -22.77
C PRO A 205 -23.89 18.76 -21.40
N ALA A 206 -24.79 18.30 -20.54
CA ALA A 206 -25.06 18.90 -19.21
C ALA A 206 -23.79 19.00 -18.33
N PRO A 207 -23.65 20.07 -17.53
CA PRO A 207 -22.52 20.23 -16.62
C PRO A 207 -22.50 19.10 -15.57
N SER A 208 -21.30 18.58 -15.29
CA SER A 208 -21.04 17.64 -14.20
C SER A 208 -20.10 18.29 -13.19
N TRP A 209 -20.44 18.21 -11.91
CA TRP A 209 -19.58 18.64 -10.79
C TRP A 209 -18.96 17.47 -10.04
N SER A 210 -19.17 16.26 -10.56
CA SER A 210 -18.81 15.03 -9.90
C SER A 210 -17.32 14.71 -10.06
N MET A 211 -16.68 14.26 -8.99
CA MET A 211 -15.26 13.93 -8.96
C MET A 211 -15.09 12.44 -8.71
N HIS A 212 -14.38 11.77 -9.61
CA HIS A 212 -14.16 10.33 -9.54
C HIS A 212 -12.72 9.96 -9.89
N VAL A 213 -12.24 8.90 -9.26
CA VAL A 213 -11.01 8.21 -9.62
C VAL A 213 -11.38 6.77 -9.98
N GLY A 214 -10.89 6.32 -11.14
CA GLY A 214 -11.34 5.09 -11.79
C GLY A 214 -12.78 5.20 -12.27
N ARG A 215 -12.99 5.16 -13.58
CA ARG A 215 -14.35 5.02 -14.13
C ARG A 215 -14.28 4.41 -15.52
N ASN A 216 -14.28 3.09 -15.61
CA ASN A 216 -14.54 2.45 -16.90
C ASN A 216 -15.24 1.11 -16.70
N LYS A 217 -15.95 0.65 -17.73
CA LYS A 217 -16.58 -0.67 -17.79
C LYS A 217 -15.55 -1.80 -17.66
N HIS A 218 -14.24 -1.50 -17.76
CA HIS A 218 -13.13 -2.47 -17.83
C HIS A 218 -11.78 -1.93 -17.30
N ALA A 219 -11.76 -0.95 -16.39
CA ALA A 219 -10.49 -0.51 -15.81
C ALA A 219 -10.06 -1.53 -14.75
N ASP A 220 -8.86 -2.11 -14.92
CA ASP A 220 -8.15 -2.88 -13.89
C ASP A 220 -6.92 -2.05 -13.52
N ILE A 221 -7.15 -1.15 -12.58
CA ILE A 221 -6.18 -0.16 -12.11
C ILE A 221 -6.16 -0.16 -10.58
N ALA A 222 -5.01 0.17 -10.01
CA ALA A 222 -4.88 0.49 -8.59
C ALA A 222 -4.35 1.91 -8.44
N ILE A 223 -4.85 2.62 -7.41
CA ILE A 223 -4.46 3.98 -7.10
C ILE A 223 -4.00 4.06 -5.65
N ASP A 224 -2.94 4.83 -5.41
CA ASP A 224 -2.42 5.13 -4.07
C ASP A 224 -2.12 6.63 -3.92
N GLU A 225 -2.09 7.14 -2.69
CA GLU A 225 -1.67 8.51 -2.30
C GLU A 225 -2.23 9.65 -3.18
N LEU A 226 -3.56 9.76 -3.28
CA LEU A 226 -4.17 10.86 -4.01
C LEU A 226 -4.05 12.16 -3.21
N VAL A 227 -3.44 13.18 -3.80
CA VAL A 227 -3.20 14.47 -3.15
C VAL A 227 -3.58 15.62 -4.06
N LEU A 228 -4.25 16.62 -3.48
CA LEU A 228 -4.75 17.80 -4.17
C LEU A 228 -4.23 19.08 -3.50
N TRP A 229 -3.68 19.98 -4.31
CA TRP A 229 -3.26 21.32 -3.90
C TRP A 229 -3.95 22.39 -4.76
N SER A 230 -4.53 23.40 -4.12
CA SER A 230 -5.16 24.59 -4.71
C SER A 230 -4.13 25.67 -5.12
N HIS A 231 -2.89 25.24 -5.33
CA HIS A 231 -1.76 26.03 -5.79
C HIS A 231 -0.76 25.16 -6.53
N VAL A 232 0.14 25.78 -7.29
CA VAL A 232 1.26 25.07 -7.92
C VAL A 232 2.33 24.76 -6.90
N VAL A 233 2.62 23.47 -6.71
CA VAL A 233 3.72 23.01 -5.86
C VAL A 233 5.05 23.01 -6.62
N SER A 234 6.16 23.00 -5.87
CA SER A 234 7.50 22.96 -6.45
C SER A 234 7.82 21.58 -7.04
N ASN A 235 8.81 21.52 -7.95
CA ASN A 235 9.34 20.24 -8.43
C ASN A 235 9.88 19.39 -7.27
N ASP A 236 10.48 20.02 -6.25
CA ASP A 236 10.99 19.34 -5.05
C ASP A 236 9.87 18.64 -4.27
N THR A 237 8.70 19.26 -4.14
CA THR A 237 7.52 18.66 -3.51
C THR A 237 7.05 17.40 -4.26
N ILE A 238 7.00 17.47 -5.60
CA ILE A 238 6.65 16.31 -6.45
C ILE A 238 7.70 15.19 -6.33
N THR A 239 8.98 15.54 -6.25
CA THR A 239 10.07 14.58 -6.03
C THR A 239 9.95 13.92 -4.66
N LYS A 240 9.71 14.69 -3.59
CA LYS A 240 9.49 14.16 -2.24
C LYS A 240 8.31 13.20 -2.16
N ALA A 241 7.20 13.50 -2.85
CA ALA A 241 6.05 12.60 -2.93
C ALA A 241 6.40 11.25 -3.58
N PHE A 242 7.25 11.28 -4.61
CA PHE A 242 7.77 10.07 -5.26
C PHE A 242 8.80 9.32 -4.40
N GLU A 243 9.75 10.04 -3.81
CA GLU A 243 10.83 9.50 -2.98
C GLU A 243 10.33 8.95 -1.65
N TYR A 244 9.26 9.49 -1.08
CA TYR A 244 8.70 8.99 0.17
C TYR A 244 8.35 7.49 0.08
N LYS A 245 7.71 7.05 -1.01
CA LYS A 245 7.36 5.63 -1.21
C LYS A 245 8.51 4.79 -1.76
N THR A 246 9.26 5.32 -2.72
CA THR A 246 10.40 4.58 -3.32
C THR A 246 11.59 4.48 -2.37
N GLY A 247 11.83 5.50 -1.55
CA GLY A 247 12.86 5.56 -0.53
C GLY A 247 12.63 4.57 0.62
N ILE A 248 11.38 4.34 1.04
CA ILE A 248 11.05 3.24 1.96
C ILE A 248 11.52 1.90 1.37
N THR A 249 11.38 1.68 0.06
CA THR A 249 11.84 0.44 -0.59
C THR A 249 13.34 0.34 -0.85
N ALA A 250 14.08 1.46 -0.86
CA ALA A 250 15.52 1.49 -1.08
C ALA A 250 16.33 1.55 0.24
N SER A 251 15.69 1.93 1.33
CA SER A 251 16.29 2.05 2.66
C SER A 251 16.25 0.71 3.41
N ASN A 252 17.34 0.34 4.10
CA ASN A 252 17.36 -0.77 5.07
C ASN A 252 16.95 -0.34 6.49
N VAL A 253 16.48 0.90 6.69
CA VAL A 253 16.01 1.38 8.00
C VAL A 253 14.93 0.44 8.55
N GLY A 254 15.01 0.10 9.82
CA GLY A 254 14.08 -0.85 10.45
C GLY A 254 14.40 -2.33 10.21
N CYS A 255 15.42 -2.65 9.41
CA CYS A 255 15.95 -3.99 9.29
C CYS A 255 17.24 -4.15 10.09
N GLY A 256 17.42 -5.34 10.69
CA GLY A 256 18.65 -5.69 11.38
C GLY A 256 19.84 -5.74 10.42
N SER A 257 21.06 -5.72 10.97
CA SER A 257 22.28 -5.84 10.16
C SER A 257 22.24 -7.09 9.26
N ARG A 258 22.61 -6.92 7.99
CA ARG A 258 22.57 -7.91 6.88
C ARG A 258 21.19 -8.30 6.35
N TRP A 259 20.10 -7.87 6.99
CA TRP A 259 18.77 -8.00 6.41
C TRP A 259 18.59 -6.94 5.32
N ILE A 260 17.91 -7.32 4.24
CA ILE A 260 17.59 -6.41 3.14
C ILE A 260 16.09 -6.11 3.24
N ALA A 261 15.76 -4.83 3.27
CA ALA A 261 14.38 -4.38 3.29
C ALA A 261 13.74 -4.55 1.91
N HIS A 262 12.48 -4.95 1.92
CA HIS A 262 11.57 -4.75 0.81
C HIS A 262 10.17 -4.53 1.38
N LEU A 263 9.64 -3.32 1.14
CA LEU A 263 8.41 -2.82 1.76
C LEU A 263 8.39 -2.86 3.29
N GLN A 264 7.36 -3.45 3.89
CA GLN A 264 7.16 -3.64 5.32
C GLN A 264 7.97 -4.81 5.90
N PHE A 265 8.71 -5.54 5.06
CA PHE A 265 9.44 -6.72 5.47
C PHE A 265 10.96 -6.56 5.34
N CYS A 266 11.64 -7.30 6.18
CA CYS A 266 13.07 -7.57 6.14
C CYS A 266 13.27 -9.02 5.71
N TYR A 267 14.26 -9.23 4.86
CA TYR A 267 14.60 -10.55 4.33
C TYR A 267 16.08 -10.86 4.58
N LEU A 268 16.37 -12.10 4.96
CA LEU A 268 17.72 -12.59 5.18
C LEU A 268 17.92 -13.91 4.44
N SER A 269 18.85 -13.95 3.49
CA SER A 269 19.13 -15.13 2.69
C SER A 269 20.28 -15.95 3.28
N PHE A 270 20.13 -17.28 3.20
CA PHE A 270 21.12 -18.27 3.60
C PHE A 270 21.37 -19.23 2.43
N ASN A 271 22.62 -19.26 1.96
CA ASN A 271 23.04 -20.16 0.87
C ASN A 271 23.38 -21.57 1.37
N THR A 272 23.44 -21.80 2.68
CA THR A 272 23.68 -23.13 3.25
C THR A 272 22.51 -24.04 2.96
N LEU A 273 22.77 -25.18 2.31
CA LEU A 273 21.73 -26.15 1.99
C LEU A 273 21.33 -26.92 3.25
N THR A 274 20.05 -26.90 3.60
CA THR A 274 19.50 -27.60 4.77
C THR A 274 18.18 -28.28 4.43
N SER A 275 17.70 -29.16 5.31
CA SER A 275 16.30 -29.62 5.26
C SER A 275 15.35 -28.46 5.57
N TRP A 276 14.07 -28.63 5.22
CA TRP A 276 13.05 -27.63 5.45
C TRP A 276 12.86 -27.33 6.94
N ASP A 277 12.81 -28.35 7.80
CA ASP A 277 12.63 -28.18 9.26
C ASP A 277 13.79 -27.40 9.89
N THR A 278 15.01 -27.65 9.41
CA THR A 278 16.22 -26.94 9.87
C THR A 278 16.16 -25.48 9.43
N ALA A 279 15.76 -25.21 8.18
CA ALA A 279 15.59 -23.84 7.67
C ALA A 279 14.51 -23.09 8.46
N HIS A 280 13.35 -23.72 8.70
CA HIS A 280 12.26 -23.16 9.47
C HIS A 280 12.69 -22.80 10.89
N THR A 281 13.34 -23.73 11.60
CA THR A 281 13.86 -23.51 12.96
C THR A 281 14.92 -22.40 12.98
N SER A 282 15.79 -22.34 11.96
CA SER A 282 16.79 -21.28 11.84
C SER A 282 16.15 -19.89 11.72
N CYS A 283 15.09 -19.74 10.93
CA CYS A 283 14.36 -18.48 10.86
C CYS A 283 13.69 -18.11 12.19
N GLN A 284 13.16 -19.08 12.93
CA GLN A 284 12.58 -18.83 14.26
C GLN A 284 13.60 -18.33 15.28
N VAL A 285 14.86 -18.80 15.24
CA VAL A 285 15.96 -18.27 16.08
C VAL A 285 16.19 -16.78 15.83
N HIS A 286 15.89 -16.30 14.62
CA HIS A 286 15.93 -14.88 14.26
C HIS A 286 14.61 -14.14 14.51
N SER A 287 13.66 -14.72 15.24
CA SER A 287 12.31 -14.18 15.44
C SER A 287 11.62 -13.82 14.11
N SER A 288 11.74 -14.73 13.14
CA SER A 288 11.25 -14.55 11.78
C SER A 288 10.61 -15.83 11.25
N GLY A 289 9.87 -15.73 10.15
CA GLY A 289 9.28 -16.86 9.45
C GLY A 289 10.13 -17.30 8.25
N LEU A 290 9.91 -18.53 7.80
CA LEU A 290 10.41 -18.97 6.50
C LEU A 290 9.63 -18.24 5.38
N LEU A 291 10.31 -17.90 4.29
CA LEU A 291 9.78 -17.03 3.23
C LEU A 291 8.38 -17.43 2.74
N SER A 292 7.41 -16.53 2.94
CA SER A 292 6.16 -16.49 2.17
C SER A 292 6.30 -15.58 0.96
N ILE A 293 5.67 -15.97 -0.15
CA ILE A 293 5.61 -15.14 -1.37
C ILE A 293 4.14 -14.95 -1.73
N VAL A 294 3.62 -13.74 -1.51
CA VAL A 294 2.19 -13.43 -1.65
C VAL A 294 1.86 -12.54 -2.84
N SER A 295 2.86 -12.19 -3.66
CA SER A 295 2.70 -11.40 -4.88
C SER A 295 3.76 -11.71 -5.93
N ALA A 296 3.47 -11.36 -7.19
CA ALA A 296 4.42 -11.49 -8.30
C ALA A 296 5.66 -10.61 -8.10
N GLU A 297 5.49 -9.44 -7.49
CA GLU A 297 6.58 -8.49 -7.27
C GLU A 297 7.50 -8.94 -6.12
N GLU A 298 6.95 -9.57 -5.07
CA GLU A 298 7.77 -10.21 -4.04
C GLU A 298 8.60 -11.36 -4.66
N ASP A 299 8.01 -12.19 -5.54
CA ASP A 299 8.77 -13.23 -6.25
C ASP A 299 9.90 -12.63 -7.12
N ASP A 300 9.64 -11.53 -7.82
CA ASP A 300 10.64 -10.82 -8.61
C ASP A 300 11.76 -10.23 -7.74
N PHE A 301 11.42 -9.67 -6.58
CA PHE A 301 12.41 -9.21 -5.60
C PHE A 301 13.28 -10.37 -5.11
N ILE A 302 12.67 -11.50 -4.74
CA ILE A 302 13.40 -12.70 -4.31
C ILE A 302 14.35 -13.17 -5.43
N ARG A 303 13.86 -13.23 -6.68
CA ARG A 303 14.67 -13.58 -7.85
C ARG A 303 15.84 -12.63 -8.12
N ASN A 304 15.65 -11.33 -7.90
CA ASN A 304 16.65 -10.34 -8.30
C ASN A 304 17.65 -10.02 -7.18
N ARG A 305 17.26 -10.16 -5.91
CA ARG A 305 18.04 -9.70 -4.75
C ARG A 305 18.38 -10.80 -3.76
N MET A 306 17.62 -11.89 -3.72
CA MET A 306 17.75 -12.94 -2.70
C MET A 306 18.23 -14.29 -3.21
N SER A 307 18.35 -14.43 -4.53
CA SER A 307 18.73 -15.69 -5.19
C SER A 307 20.04 -16.29 -4.74
N GLY A 308 20.95 -15.48 -4.20
CA GLY A 308 22.27 -15.93 -3.78
C GLY A 308 22.94 -16.78 -4.85
N SER A 309 23.62 -17.86 -4.43
CA SER A 309 24.23 -18.85 -5.31
C SER A 309 23.61 -20.25 -5.16
N THR A 310 22.44 -20.34 -4.52
CA THR A 310 21.76 -21.62 -4.26
C THR A 310 20.89 -22.03 -5.47
N PRO A 311 20.85 -23.33 -5.84
CA PRO A 311 20.00 -23.80 -6.93
C PRO A 311 18.50 -23.81 -6.57
N CYS A 312 18.17 -23.81 -5.28
CA CYS A 312 16.80 -23.77 -4.79
C CYS A 312 16.69 -23.06 -3.43
N ILE A 313 15.49 -22.56 -3.13
CA ILE A 313 15.15 -21.89 -1.87
C ILE A 313 13.93 -22.57 -1.25
N HIS A 314 14.02 -22.98 0.02
CA HIS A 314 12.86 -23.44 0.79
C HIS A 314 11.87 -22.30 1.01
N LEU A 315 10.59 -22.58 0.77
CA LEU A 315 9.49 -21.67 1.04
C LEU A 315 8.79 -22.10 2.33
N GLY A 316 8.20 -21.15 3.07
CA GLY A 316 7.33 -21.42 4.21
C GLY A 316 6.00 -22.11 3.86
N LEU A 317 5.86 -22.62 2.63
CA LEU A 317 4.66 -23.27 2.17
C LEU A 317 4.74 -24.78 2.41
N THR A 318 3.68 -25.32 3.01
CA THR A 318 3.55 -26.75 3.29
C THR A 318 2.16 -27.25 2.90
N VAL A 319 2.03 -28.55 2.69
CA VAL A 319 0.74 -29.22 2.49
C VAL A 319 0.26 -29.74 3.84
N ARG A 320 -0.88 -29.25 4.33
CA ARG A 320 -1.56 -29.75 5.55
C ARG A 320 -3.00 -30.07 5.21
N GLN A 321 -3.48 -31.25 5.59
CA GLN A 321 -4.87 -31.69 5.32
C GLN A 321 -5.31 -31.42 3.86
N GLU A 322 -4.46 -31.81 2.90
CA GLU A 322 -4.69 -31.63 1.45
C GLU A 322 -4.75 -30.17 0.95
N ALA A 323 -4.40 -29.19 1.80
CA ALA A 323 -4.36 -27.77 1.44
C ALA A 323 -2.94 -27.19 1.55
N PHE A 324 -2.62 -26.25 0.65
CA PHE A 324 -1.40 -25.44 0.71
C PHE A 324 -1.56 -24.32 1.75
N VAL A 325 -0.68 -24.28 2.74
CA VAL A 325 -0.73 -23.32 3.85
C VAL A 325 0.66 -22.74 4.12
N TRP A 326 0.73 -21.41 4.25
CA TRP A 326 1.95 -20.72 4.66
C TRP A 326 2.15 -20.84 6.18
N THR A 327 3.38 -21.11 6.62
CA THR A 327 3.71 -21.25 8.05
C THR A 327 3.71 -19.94 8.84
N ASP A 328 3.76 -18.80 8.15
CA ASP A 328 3.65 -17.47 8.76
C ASP A 328 2.21 -16.96 8.74
N ASP A 329 1.25 -17.85 8.46
CA ASP A 329 -0.17 -17.55 8.37
C ASP A 329 -0.56 -16.54 7.28
N SER A 330 0.35 -16.25 6.33
CA SER A 330 0.02 -15.45 5.16
C SER A 330 -1.15 -16.04 4.35
N VAL A 331 -1.91 -15.16 3.69
CA VAL A 331 -2.94 -15.57 2.73
C VAL A 331 -2.29 -16.15 1.48
N TRP A 332 -2.79 -17.31 1.03
CA TRP A 332 -2.38 -17.93 -0.23
C TRP A 332 -3.04 -17.20 -1.42
N SER A 333 -2.54 -16.01 -1.76
CA SER A 333 -3.09 -15.14 -2.82
C SER A 333 -2.32 -15.19 -4.15
N PHE A 334 -1.14 -15.80 -4.16
CA PHE A 334 -0.23 -15.84 -5.31
C PHE A 334 0.47 -17.20 -5.37
N SER A 335 0.70 -17.70 -6.58
CA SER A 335 1.35 -19.00 -6.78
C SER A 335 2.15 -19.03 -8.08
N ARG A 336 3.35 -19.62 -8.02
CA ARG A 336 4.12 -20.09 -9.19
C ARG A 336 4.34 -21.60 -9.16
N LEU A 337 3.44 -22.36 -8.53
CA LEU A 337 3.53 -23.81 -8.48
C LEU A 337 3.55 -24.40 -9.90
N GLY A 338 4.69 -24.95 -10.30
CA GLY A 338 4.87 -25.63 -11.58
C GLY A 338 4.02 -26.91 -11.60
N HIS A 339 3.44 -27.24 -12.76
CA HIS A 339 2.47 -28.33 -13.01
C HIS A 339 2.19 -29.22 -11.80
N GLN A 340 0.96 -29.14 -11.27
CA GLN A 340 0.44 -30.01 -10.20
C GLN A 340 0.72 -31.48 -10.54
N GLY A 341 1.86 -32.01 -10.09
CA GLY A 341 2.02 -33.45 -9.94
C GLY A 341 0.93 -33.87 -8.96
N ASN A 342 0.07 -34.81 -9.36
CA ASN A 342 -1.06 -35.29 -8.58
C ASN A 342 -0.66 -35.42 -7.12
N ILE A 343 -1.12 -34.49 -6.27
CA ILE A 343 -0.96 -34.59 -4.82
C ILE A 343 -1.77 -35.82 -4.45
N THR A 344 -1.08 -36.92 -4.14
CA THR A 344 -1.76 -38.16 -3.76
C THR A 344 -2.06 -38.11 -2.27
N VAL A 345 -3.12 -38.80 -1.83
CA VAL A 345 -3.62 -38.82 -0.44
C VAL A 345 -2.55 -39.28 0.59
N ASN A 346 -1.41 -39.82 0.14
CA ASN A 346 -0.25 -40.18 0.99
C ASN A 346 0.79 -39.05 1.17
N ASP A 347 0.59 -37.85 0.61
CA ASP A 347 1.58 -36.76 0.54
C ASP A 347 1.38 -35.65 1.60
N SER A 348 0.72 -35.94 2.72
CA SER A 348 0.33 -34.95 3.75
C SER A 348 1.48 -34.27 4.52
N ASN A 349 2.73 -34.55 4.16
CA ASN A 349 3.95 -33.93 4.74
C ASN A 349 4.91 -33.46 3.62
N GLN A 350 4.38 -32.83 2.57
CA GLN A 350 5.22 -32.22 1.53
C GLN A 350 5.59 -30.78 1.87
N CYS A 351 6.82 -30.44 1.56
CA CYS A 351 7.37 -29.09 1.65
C CYS A 351 7.57 -28.52 0.25
N VAL A 352 7.59 -27.19 0.13
CA VAL A 352 7.72 -26.54 -1.16
C VAL A 352 9.02 -25.74 -1.26
N TYR A 353 9.66 -25.84 -2.41
CA TYR A 353 10.84 -25.06 -2.74
C TYR A 353 10.65 -24.32 -4.05
N ARG A 354 11.31 -23.17 -4.16
CA ARG A 354 11.47 -22.41 -5.40
C ARG A 354 12.72 -22.89 -6.12
N ASN A 355 12.58 -23.30 -7.38
CA ASN A 355 13.70 -23.56 -8.25
C ASN A 355 14.22 -22.23 -8.82
N MET A 356 15.52 -21.98 -8.66
CA MET A 356 16.10 -20.70 -9.06
C MET A 356 16.34 -20.60 -10.57
N THR A 357 16.30 -21.72 -11.29
CA THR A 357 16.55 -21.79 -12.74
C THR A 357 15.33 -21.34 -13.56
N ASP A 358 14.17 -21.91 -13.26
CA ASP A 358 12.90 -21.65 -13.97
C ASP A 358 11.97 -20.70 -13.21
N SER A 359 12.32 -20.34 -11.96
CA SER A 359 11.50 -19.51 -11.06
C SER A 359 10.14 -20.12 -10.70
N LEU A 360 9.94 -21.42 -10.89
CA LEU A 360 8.73 -22.15 -10.49
C LEU A 360 8.89 -22.77 -9.10
N TRP A 361 7.77 -23.07 -8.48
CA TRP A 361 7.71 -23.73 -7.17
C TRP A 361 7.33 -25.19 -7.35
N TYR A 362 7.92 -26.07 -6.55
CA TYR A 362 7.71 -27.51 -6.63
C TYR A 362 7.54 -28.09 -5.24
N THR A 363 6.67 -29.09 -5.12
CA THR A 363 6.58 -29.89 -3.91
C THR A 363 7.70 -30.93 -3.87
N SER A 364 8.18 -31.26 -2.68
CA SER A 364 9.11 -32.36 -2.44
C SER A 364 9.02 -32.88 -1.02
N ASP A 365 9.70 -33.98 -0.75
CA ASP A 365 10.05 -34.38 0.60
C ASP A 365 10.80 -33.23 1.33
N CYS A 366 10.46 -33.00 2.59
CA CYS A 366 11.03 -31.97 3.46
C CYS A 366 12.52 -32.20 3.78
N GLN A 367 13.05 -33.38 3.51
CA GLN A 367 14.49 -33.69 3.60
C GLN A 367 15.32 -33.14 2.42
N ARG A 368 14.69 -32.57 1.39
CA ARG A 368 15.41 -31.92 0.30
C ARG A 368 16.32 -30.81 0.83
N MET A 369 17.56 -30.79 0.35
CA MET A 369 18.55 -29.81 0.75
C MET A 369 18.48 -28.59 -0.18
N CYS A 370 18.01 -27.46 0.35
CA CYS A 370 17.95 -26.17 -0.35
C CYS A 370 18.46 -25.06 0.55
N GLY A 371 18.88 -23.94 -0.05
CA GLY A 371 19.05 -22.69 0.69
C GLY A 371 17.70 -22.20 1.20
N TYR A 372 17.70 -21.12 1.97
CA TYR A 372 16.46 -20.58 2.54
C TYR A 372 16.53 -19.08 2.72
N VAL A 373 15.36 -18.45 2.80
CA VAL A 373 15.22 -17.02 3.08
C VAL A 373 14.29 -16.88 4.27
N CYS A 374 14.71 -16.11 5.26
CA CYS A 374 13.87 -15.72 6.38
C CYS A 374 13.22 -14.37 6.10
N LYS A 375 11.97 -14.20 6.55
CA LYS A 375 11.15 -13.00 6.37
C LYS A 375 10.59 -12.56 7.72
N THR A 376 10.70 -11.28 8.03
CA THR A 376 10.10 -10.67 9.23
C THR A 376 9.65 -9.25 8.93
N TYR A 377 8.84 -8.66 9.79
CA TYR A 377 8.44 -7.26 9.63
C TYR A 377 9.58 -6.31 9.99
N ARG A 378 9.59 -5.13 9.36
CA ARG A 378 10.51 -4.04 9.71
C ARG A 378 10.20 -3.51 11.11
N ALA A 379 11.21 -3.52 11.98
CA ALA A 379 11.17 -2.77 13.23
C ALA A 379 11.13 -1.26 12.92
N GLY A 380 10.62 -0.41 13.80
CA GLY A 380 10.65 1.04 13.54
C GLY A 380 9.50 1.59 12.68
N VAL A 381 8.98 0.80 11.74
CA VAL A 381 7.78 1.21 10.95
C VAL A 381 6.54 1.31 11.85
N PHE A 382 6.55 0.55 12.96
CA PHE A 382 5.54 0.57 14.01
C PHE A 382 6.16 0.66 15.42
N SER A 383 7.38 1.22 15.58
CA SER A 383 8.13 1.15 16.85
C SER A 383 7.46 1.78 18.07
N ASN A 384 6.43 2.60 17.86
CA ASN A 384 5.66 3.20 18.94
C ASN A 384 4.30 2.49 19.13
N ALA A 385 4.10 1.34 18.51
CA ALA A 385 2.84 0.64 18.60
C ALA A 385 2.93 -0.51 19.60
N GLU A 386 3.02 -0.13 20.87
CA GLU A 386 2.74 -1.04 21.96
C GLU A 386 1.23 -1.19 22.08
N PHE A 387 0.74 -2.43 22.13
CA PHE A 387 -0.64 -2.69 22.49
C PHE A 387 -0.72 -3.15 23.95
N GLN A 388 -1.59 -2.51 24.72
CA GLN A 388 -1.98 -2.95 26.05
C GLN A 388 -3.28 -3.74 25.95
N CYS A 389 -3.23 -5.03 26.31
CA CYS A 389 -4.36 -5.94 26.15
C CYS A 389 -5.04 -6.31 27.46
N HIS A 390 -6.37 -6.44 27.41
CA HIS A 390 -7.26 -6.75 28.52
C HIS A 390 -8.22 -7.89 28.12
N ALA A 391 -8.40 -8.89 28.98
CA ALA A 391 -9.44 -9.90 28.83
C ALA A 391 -10.72 -9.41 29.50
N ASN A 392 -11.86 -9.43 28.80
CA ASN A 392 -13.12 -8.90 29.34
C ASN A 392 -14.22 -9.97 29.37
N GLN A 393 -14.95 -10.06 30.48
CA GLN A 393 -15.93 -11.13 30.74
C GLN A 393 -17.40 -10.67 30.79
N LEU A 394 -17.71 -9.36 30.69
CA LEU A 394 -19.10 -8.86 30.83
C LEU A 394 -19.46 -7.69 29.89
N HIS A 395 -20.72 -7.73 29.42
CA HIS A 395 -21.35 -6.77 28.51
C HIS A 395 -21.54 -5.36 29.12
N LYS A 396 -20.85 -4.37 28.55
CA LYS A 396 -21.39 -3.02 28.43
C LYS A 396 -21.22 -2.58 26.98
N GLY A 397 -22.32 -2.64 26.23
CA GLY A 397 -22.32 -2.30 24.82
C GLY A 397 -22.40 -0.82 24.55
N MET A 398 -21.52 -0.30 23.68
CA MET A 398 -21.56 1.06 23.16
C MET A 398 -20.96 1.12 21.74
N SER A 399 -21.50 2.00 20.89
CA SER A 399 -21.29 2.09 19.44
C SER A 399 -20.59 3.39 19.03
N GLY A 400 -19.87 3.37 17.89
CA GLY A 400 -19.51 4.60 17.16
C GLY A 400 -18.10 4.68 16.58
N TYR A 401 -17.17 3.78 16.96
CA TYR A 401 -15.75 3.91 16.60
C TYR A 401 -15.13 2.68 15.91
N ARG A 402 -15.94 1.67 15.57
CA ARG A 402 -15.49 0.49 14.82
C ARG A 402 -15.01 0.93 13.44
N LEU A 403 -13.88 0.39 13.01
CA LEU A 403 -13.26 0.67 11.71
C LEU A 403 -13.54 -0.45 10.71
N SER A 404 -13.34 -1.68 11.15
CA SER A 404 -13.51 -2.87 10.32
C SER A 404 -13.71 -4.10 11.20
N VAL A 405 -14.33 -5.13 10.63
CA VAL A 405 -14.30 -6.49 11.17
C VAL A 405 -13.69 -7.38 10.10
N VAL A 406 -12.52 -7.91 10.38
CA VAL A 406 -11.78 -8.79 9.48
C VAL A 406 -11.66 -10.17 10.11
N LYS A 407 -11.73 -11.21 9.28
CA LYS A 407 -11.40 -12.56 9.72
C LYS A 407 -9.89 -12.67 9.79
N VAL A 408 -9.38 -13.16 10.91
CA VAL A 408 -7.96 -13.34 11.17
C VAL A 408 -7.72 -14.76 11.68
N ARG A 409 -6.47 -15.19 11.60
CA ARG A 409 -6.00 -16.48 12.10
C ARG A 409 -5.38 -16.38 13.48
N SER A 410 -5.01 -15.17 13.92
CA SER A 410 -4.43 -14.96 15.24
C SER A 410 -4.65 -13.55 15.77
N GLN A 411 -4.42 -13.39 17.07
CA GLN A 411 -4.42 -12.08 17.71
C GLN A 411 -3.30 -11.17 17.18
N VAL A 412 -2.15 -11.75 16.81
CA VAL A 412 -1.02 -11.00 16.25
C VAL A 412 -1.42 -10.40 14.91
N GLU A 413 -2.10 -11.16 14.05
CA GLU A 413 -2.62 -10.65 12.79
C GLU A 413 -3.63 -9.52 13.03
N CYS A 414 -4.49 -9.63 14.04
CA CYS A 414 -5.39 -8.55 14.42
C CYS A 414 -4.64 -7.27 14.86
N ALA A 415 -3.53 -7.41 15.60
CA ALA A 415 -2.66 -6.30 15.93
C ALA A 415 -2.02 -5.69 14.67
N MET A 416 -1.49 -6.53 13.78
CA MET A 416 -0.86 -6.10 12.54
C MET A 416 -1.84 -5.37 11.62
N GLU A 417 -3.08 -5.85 11.53
CA GLU A 417 -4.16 -5.14 10.87
C GLU A 417 -4.33 -3.75 11.49
N CYS A 418 -4.45 -3.63 12.81
CA CYS A 418 -4.52 -2.31 13.46
C CYS A 418 -3.28 -1.42 13.20
N LEU A 419 -2.09 -2.01 13.04
CA LEU A 419 -0.86 -1.27 12.69
C LEU A 419 -0.83 -0.77 11.26
N ILE A 420 -1.24 -1.61 10.30
CA ILE A 420 -1.45 -1.25 8.89
C ILE A 420 -2.45 -0.11 8.78
N TYR A 421 -3.44 -0.09 9.69
CA TYR A 421 -4.40 1.00 9.78
C TYR A 421 -3.82 2.34 10.29
N GLY A 422 -2.54 2.39 10.72
CA GLY A 422 -1.86 3.62 11.09
C GLY A 422 -2.57 4.36 12.24
N LEU A 423 -2.41 5.68 12.36
CA LEU A 423 -3.07 6.48 13.42
C LEU A 423 -4.60 6.40 13.41
N GLY A 424 -5.20 5.85 12.34
CA GLY A 424 -6.63 5.61 12.24
C GLY A 424 -7.12 4.49 13.16
N CYS A 425 -6.33 3.46 13.44
CA CYS A 425 -6.66 2.40 14.40
C CYS A 425 -5.94 2.62 15.73
N LEU A 426 -6.70 2.76 16.79
CA LEU A 426 -6.24 3.02 18.16
C LEU A 426 -6.44 1.81 19.08
N SER A 427 -7.29 0.85 18.70
CA SER A 427 -7.48 -0.39 19.46
C SER A 427 -8.09 -1.50 18.61
N TYR A 428 -8.03 -2.75 19.06
CA TYR A 428 -8.71 -3.87 18.41
C TYR A 428 -9.34 -4.85 19.42
N ASN A 429 -10.41 -5.54 19.00
CA ASN A 429 -10.92 -6.73 19.68
C ASN A 429 -10.54 -7.97 18.89
N TYR A 430 -10.19 -9.02 19.61
CA TYR A 430 -9.94 -10.34 19.06
C TYR A 430 -10.83 -11.35 19.76
N GLN A 431 -11.61 -12.09 18.97
CA GLN A 431 -12.44 -13.18 19.45
C GLN A 431 -12.06 -14.48 18.76
N ARG A 432 -11.85 -15.50 19.58
CA ARG A 432 -11.57 -16.86 19.15
C ARG A 432 -12.88 -17.64 19.02
N TYR A 433 -13.14 -18.24 17.86
CA TYR A 433 -14.20 -19.22 17.68
C TYR A 433 -13.61 -20.62 17.76
N ASP A 434 -13.94 -21.38 18.80
CA ASP A 434 -13.64 -22.81 18.91
C ASP A 434 -14.97 -23.58 18.73
N LYS A 435 -15.39 -23.86 17.49
CA LYS A 435 -16.52 -24.78 17.27
C LYS A 435 -15.99 -26.20 17.05
N GLY A 436 -16.15 -27.04 18.07
CA GLY A 436 -16.03 -28.48 17.90
C GLY A 436 -17.00 -28.96 16.80
N TYR A 437 -16.50 -29.80 15.89
CA TYR A 437 -17.20 -30.66 14.91
C TYR A 437 -17.29 -30.29 13.42
N SER A 438 -16.55 -29.31 12.88
CA SER A 438 -16.22 -29.37 11.43
C SER A 438 -14.92 -28.64 11.08
N GLU A 439 -13.89 -29.41 10.72
CA GLU A 439 -12.53 -28.97 10.35
C GLU A 439 -12.48 -28.28 8.97
N GLN A 440 -13.01 -27.07 8.84
CA GLN A 440 -12.81 -26.31 7.61
C GLN A 440 -12.67 -24.80 7.85
N PHE A 441 -11.60 -24.44 8.58
CA PHE A 441 -11.16 -23.09 8.99
C PHE A 441 -11.74 -22.62 10.34
N ASP A 442 -10.89 -22.65 11.38
CA ASP A 442 -11.11 -21.90 12.63
C ASP A 442 -11.01 -20.40 12.30
N GLU A 443 -12.13 -19.76 11.99
CA GLU A 443 -12.14 -18.33 11.66
C GLU A 443 -12.27 -17.50 12.94
N HIS A 444 -11.23 -16.74 13.29
CA HIS A 444 -11.29 -15.78 14.40
C HIS A 444 -11.73 -14.41 13.89
N LEU A 445 -12.44 -13.66 14.73
CA LEU A 445 -12.89 -12.31 14.39
C LEU A 445 -11.95 -11.28 15.01
N CYS A 446 -11.47 -10.37 14.17
CA CYS A 446 -10.75 -9.18 14.57
C CYS A 446 -11.61 -7.96 14.26
N GLU A 447 -11.88 -7.15 15.27
CA GLU A 447 -12.49 -5.84 15.10
C GLU A 447 -11.47 -4.75 15.35
N LEU A 448 -11.21 -3.91 14.36
CA LEU A 448 -10.34 -2.75 14.47
C LEU A 448 -11.18 -1.53 14.88
N ASN A 449 -10.62 -0.63 15.70
CA ASN A 449 -11.34 0.52 16.24
C ASN A 449 -10.48 1.79 16.21
N GLY A 450 -11.11 2.93 15.90
CA GLY A 450 -10.47 4.24 15.80
C GLY A 450 -10.50 5.04 17.10
N SER A 451 -10.71 4.34 18.21
CA SER A 451 -10.79 4.91 19.55
C SER A 451 -10.21 3.90 20.54
N SER A 452 -9.49 4.37 21.55
CA SER A 452 -9.20 3.60 22.75
C SER A 452 -10.38 3.62 23.75
N ASN A 453 -11.44 4.40 23.49
CA ASN A 453 -12.62 4.39 24.34
C ASN A 453 -13.67 3.38 23.83
N HIS A 454 -13.81 2.26 24.56
CA HIS A 454 -14.91 1.26 24.55
C HIS A 454 -15.27 0.60 23.20
N VAL A 455 -15.60 -0.70 23.23
CA VAL A 455 -15.46 -1.64 22.09
C VAL A 455 -16.61 -2.64 21.96
N HIS A 456 -16.83 -3.27 20.78
CA HIS A 456 -17.85 -4.35 20.70
C HIS A 456 -17.73 -5.42 19.59
N LEU A 457 -17.37 -6.68 19.90
CA LEU A 457 -17.86 -7.88 19.17
C LEU A 457 -19.19 -8.35 19.80
N VAL A 458 -20.16 -8.81 19.00
CA VAL A 458 -21.59 -8.97 19.36
C VAL A 458 -21.92 -10.32 20.03
N ASP A 459 -20.93 -11.18 20.29
CA ASP A 459 -21.19 -12.57 20.68
C ASP A 459 -20.96 -12.88 22.17
N MET A 460 -21.58 -13.96 22.65
CA MET A 460 -21.78 -14.30 24.07
C MET A 460 -20.57 -14.94 24.76
N ASP A 461 -19.47 -15.19 24.04
CA ASP A 461 -18.24 -15.80 24.58
C ASP A 461 -17.09 -14.79 24.55
N GLY A 462 -16.43 -14.59 25.70
CA GLY A 462 -15.51 -13.48 25.98
C GLY A 462 -14.46 -13.16 24.90
N TYR A 463 -14.07 -11.88 24.82
CA TYR A 463 -13.11 -11.35 23.84
C TYR A 463 -11.90 -10.70 24.52
N GLN A 464 -10.78 -10.64 23.78
CA GLN A 464 -9.59 -9.87 24.18
C GLN A 464 -9.59 -8.52 23.48
N TYR A 465 -9.41 -7.46 24.25
CA TYR A 465 -9.31 -6.09 23.78
C TYR A 465 -7.88 -5.59 23.90
N CYS A 466 -7.39 -4.80 22.94
CA CYS A 466 -6.02 -4.31 22.91
C CYS A 466 -5.95 -2.86 22.43
N GLU A 467 -5.33 -1.97 23.20
CA GLU A 467 -5.23 -0.53 22.95
C GLU A 467 -3.81 -0.11 22.61
N ARG A 468 -3.64 0.80 21.66
CA ARG A 468 -2.33 1.39 21.38
C ARG A 468 -1.95 2.35 22.50
N LYS A 469 -0.70 2.25 22.97
CA LYS A 469 -0.10 3.16 23.94
C LYS A 469 0.49 4.41 23.32
#